data_AF-A0A221K3K4-F1
#
_entry.id   AF-A0A221K3K4-F1
#
_cell.length_a   1.000
_cell.length_b   1.000
_cell.length_c   1.000
_cell.angle_alpha   90.00
_cell.angle_beta   90.00
_cell.angle_gamma   90.00
#
_symmetry.space_group_name_H-M   'P 1'
#
loop_
_entity.id
_entity.type
_entity.pdbx_description
1 polymer ?
#
loop_
_entity_poly.entity_id
_entity_poly.type
_entity_poly.pdbx_seq_one_letter_code
_entity_poly.pdbx_strand_id
1 'polypeptide(L)' 'MKRGHYDSHDQLRTHLADFMAAYNFARRLKTLSGLTPYEYICKIWTSEPDRFILNPIHQMPGLNI' A
#
# COMPACT_ATOMS: atom_id res chain seq x y z
N MET A 1 13.37 6.33 22.22
CA MET A 1 12.48 5.52 21.35
C MET A 1 11.29 5.05 22.16
N LYS A 2 10.10 5.65 21.98
CA LYS A 2 8.86 5.13 22.57
C LYS A 2 8.42 3.92 21.73
N ARG A 3 8.59 2.71 22.26
CA ARG A 3 8.01 1.49 21.70
C ARG A 3 6.50 1.50 21.99
N GLY A 4 5.72 1.93 21.00
CA GLY A 4 4.29 1.67 20.79
C GLY A 4 3.38 1.64 22.01
N HIS A 5 3.06 2.81 22.58
CA HIS A 5 1.83 2.97 23.34
C HIS A 5 0.88 3.82 22.49
N TYR A 6 -0.28 3.26 22.16
CA TYR A 6 -1.36 3.99 21.51
C TYR A 6 -2.37 4.38 22.58
N ASP A 7 -2.72 5.65 22.62
CA ASP A 7 -3.66 6.19 23.60
C ASP A 7 -5.11 5.79 23.25
N SER A 8 -5.36 5.42 21.99
CA SER A 8 -6.66 4.97 21.47
C SER A 8 -6.50 4.02 20.28
N HIS A 9 -7.50 3.16 20.06
CA HIS A 9 -7.64 2.37 18.84
C HIS A 9 -7.67 3.23 17.57
N ASP A 10 -8.20 4.46 17.64
CA ASP A 10 -8.24 5.36 16.49
C ASP A 10 -6.85 5.86 16.11
N GLN A 11 -6.00 6.14 17.10
CA GLN A 11 -4.61 6.52 16.86
C GLN A 11 -3.82 5.39 16.18
N LEU A 12 -4.06 4.14 16.61
CA LEU A 12 -3.49 2.96 15.95
C LEU A 12 -3.99 2.84 14.50
N ARG A 13 -5.30 3.01 14.26
CA ARG A 13 -5.89 2.94 12.91
C ARG A 13 -5.30 3.98 11.97
N THR A 14 -5.19 5.24 12.40
CA THR A 14 -4.58 6.31 11.60
C THR A 14 -3.12 5.99 11.31
N HIS A 15 -2.34 5.60 12.32
CA HIS A 15 -0.93 5.27 12.11
C HIS A 15 -0.73 4.11 11.13
N LEU A 16 -1.57 3.07 11.20
CA LEU A 16 -1.54 1.96 10.26
C LEU A 16 -1.94 2.41 8.85
N ALA A 17 -2.96 3.25 8.72
CA ALA A 17 -3.38 3.79 7.41
C ALA A 17 -2.25 4.61 6.76
N ASP A 18 -1.63 5.50 7.52
CA ASP A 18 -0.50 6.32 7.05
C ASP A 18 0.70 5.45 6.66
N PHE A 19 1.03 4.46 7.48
CA PHE A 19 2.10 3.52 7.19
C PHE A 19 1.82 2.73 5.91
N MET A 20 0.60 2.19 5.76
CA MET A 20 0.19 1.46 4.57
C MET A 20 0.20 2.33 3.33
N ALA A 21 -0.25 3.59 3.42
CA ALA A 21 -0.22 4.53 2.31
C ALA A 21 1.22 4.87 1.89
N ALA A 22 2.09 5.23 2.83
CA ALA A 22 3.49 5.52 2.56
C ALA A 22 4.22 4.31 1.98
N TYR A 23 3.96 3.12 2.53
CA TYR A 23 4.56 1.88 2.03
C TYR A 23 4.09 1.54 0.61
N ASN A 24 2.79 1.58 0.36
CA ASN A 24 2.22 1.15 -0.91
C ASN A 24 2.45 2.14 -2.04
N PHE A 25 2.48 3.44 -1.75
CA PHE A 25 2.51 4.49 -2.76
C PHE A 25 3.79 5.34 -2.79
N ALA A 26 4.46 5.57 -1.64
CA ALA A 26 5.64 6.43 -1.61
C ALA A 26 6.95 5.64 -1.68
N ARG A 27 6.97 4.41 -1.14
CA ARG A 27 8.20 3.63 -1.01
C ARG A 27 8.52 2.84 -2.28
N ARG A 28 9.54 3.27 -3.02
CA ARG A 28 10.09 2.53 -4.16
C ARG A 28 11.05 1.44 -3.70
N LEU A 29 10.90 0.23 -4.25
CA LEU A 29 11.67 -0.94 -3.83
C LEU A 29 12.62 -1.41 -4.94
N LYS A 30 13.92 -1.53 -4.60
CA LYS A 30 14.93 -2.05 -5.54
C LYS A 30 14.62 -3.46 -6.03
N THR A 31 14.05 -4.29 -5.16
CA THR A 31 13.61 -5.66 -5.49
C THR A 31 12.48 -5.70 -6.50
N LEU A 32 11.70 -4.63 -6.61
CA LEU A 32 10.63 -4.46 -7.60
C LEU A 32 11.10 -3.58 -8.77
N SER A 33 12.41 -3.55 -9.04
CA SER A 33 13.01 -2.74 -10.10
C SER A 33 12.72 -1.23 -9.96
N GLY A 34 12.58 -0.74 -8.72
CA GLY A 34 12.30 0.66 -8.42
C GLY A 34 10.82 1.04 -8.46
N LEU A 35 9.91 0.08 -8.65
CA LEU A 35 8.47 0.29 -8.53
C LEU A 35 8.05 0.39 -7.06
N THR A 36 6.97 1.12 -6.83
CA THR A 36 6.22 1.02 -5.58
C THR A 36 5.46 -0.32 -5.54
N PRO A 37 5.11 -0.82 -4.34
CA PRO A 37 4.27 -2.01 -4.23
C PRO A 37 2.97 -1.90 -5.04
N TYR A 38 2.30 -0.74 -5.02
CA TYR A 38 1.08 -0.52 -5.78
C TYR A 38 1.31 -0.60 -7.30
N GLU A 39 2.33 0.08 -7.82
CA GLU A 39 2.68 0.02 -9.25
C GLU A 39 2.99 -1.41 -9.69
N TYR A 40 3.71 -2.17 -8.86
CA TYR A 40 4.02 -3.56 -9.15
C TYR A 40 2.76 -4.42 -9.19
N ILE A 41 1.86 -4.29 -8.22
CA ILE A 41 0.57 -5.01 -8.20
C ILE A 41 -0.25 -4.68 -9.45
N CYS A 42 -0.35 -3.40 -9.83
CA CYS A 42 -1.08 -2.99 -11.03
C CYS A 42 -0.47 -3.61 -12.30
N LYS A 43 0.86 -3.65 -12.40
CA LYS A 43 1.57 -4.29 -13.52
C LYS A 43 1.24 -5.78 -13.62
N ILE A 44 1.36 -6.51 -12.51
CA ILE A 44 1.08 -7.96 -12.51
C ILE A 44 -0.40 -8.22 -12.74
N TRP A 45 -1.31 -7.42 -12.19
CA TRP A 45 -2.74 -7.53 -12.47
C TRP A 45 -3.06 -7.32 -13.94
N THR A 46 -2.41 -6.35 -14.60
CA THR A 46 -2.62 -6.09 -16.04
C THR A 46 -2.10 -7.23 -16.92
N SER A 47 -0.98 -7.86 -16.54
CA SER A 47 -0.37 -8.94 -17.29
C SER A 47 -0.95 -10.33 -16.98
N GLU A 48 -1.40 -10.55 -15.74
CA GLU A 48 -1.83 -11.84 -15.21
C GLU A 48 -3.08 -11.68 -14.29
N PRO A 49 -4.21 -11.20 -14.84
CA PRO A 49 -5.39 -10.85 -14.03
C PRO A 49 -5.98 -12.05 -13.29
N ASP A 50 -5.88 -13.27 -13.85
CA ASP A 50 -6.44 -14.50 -13.27
C ASP A 50 -5.79 -14.89 -11.92
N ARG A 51 -4.63 -14.31 -11.58
CA ARG A 51 -3.99 -14.50 -10.27
C ARG A 51 -4.66 -13.71 -9.15
N PHE A 52 -5.58 -12.81 -9.47
CA PHE A 52 -6.24 -11.92 -8.52
C PHE A 52 -7.74 -12.15 -8.49
N ILE A 53 -8.30 -12.23 -7.29
CA ILE A 53 -9.76 -12.33 -7.08
C ILE A 53 -10.42 -10.95 -7.23
N LEU A 54 -9.68 -9.87 -6.97
CA LEU A 54 -10.19 -8.50 -6.91
C LEU A 54 -9.36 -7.57 -7.80
N ASN A 55 -10.02 -6.58 -8.39
CA ASN A 55 -9.34 -5.56 -9.17
C ASN A 55 -8.72 -4.50 -8.24
N PRO A 56 -7.38 -4.37 -8.21
CA PRO A 56 -6.67 -3.45 -7.32
C PRO A 56 -6.96 -1.97 -7.62
N ILE A 57 -7.32 -1.63 -8.87
CA ILE A 57 -7.58 -0.26 -9.31
C ILE A 57 -8.83 0.32 -8.61
N HIS A 58 -9.81 -0.52 -8.29
CA HIS A 58 -11.04 -0.09 -7.60
C HIS A 58 -10.92 -0.07 -6.08
N GLN A 59 -10.02 -0.87 -5.50
CA GLN A 59 -9.85 -0.93 -4.04
C GLN A 59 -8.93 0.16 -3.51
N MET A 60 -8.04 0.66 -4.36
CA MET A 60 -7.05 1.67 -4.01
C MET A 60 -6.97 2.68 -5.16
N PRO A 61 -7.95 3.60 -5.30
CA PRO A 61 -7.96 4.60 -6.36
C PRO A 61 -6.86 5.64 -6.14
N GLY A 62 -5.59 5.25 -6.30
CA GLY A 62 -4.42 6.11 -6.14
C GLY A 62 -4.35 6.86 -4.81
N LEU A 63 -3.34 7.72 -4.69
CA LEU A 63 -3.31 8.73 -3.63
C LEU A 63 -4.20 9.88 -4.11
N ASN A 64 -5.41 10.04 -3.56
CA ASN A 64 -6.17 11.29 -3.68
C ASN A 64 -5.42 12.32 -2.83
N ILE A 65 -4.60 13.13 -3.49
CA ILE A 65 -3.86 14.25 -2.89
C ILE A 65 -4.77 15.48 -2.86
#